data_AF-A0AAU2CLJ3-F1
#
_entry.id   AF-A0AAU2CLJ3-F1
#
_cell.length_a   1.000
_cell.length_b   1.000
_cell.length_c   1.000
_cell.angle_alpha   90.00
_cell.angle_beta   90.00
_cell.angle_gamma   90.00
#
_symmetry.space_group_name_H-M   'P 1'
#
loop_
_entity.id
_entity.type
_entity.pdbx_description
1 polymer ?
#
loop_
_entity_poly.entity_id
_entity_poly.type
_entity_poly.pdbx_seq_one_letter_code
_entity_poly.pdbx_strand_id
1 'polypeptide(L)'
;MVALRSRRLEGLFGAPLDTVSYTQIAALKTNSVSESYDLEFKGELYGGNDKAKRDLAGDVAALANTAGGVLLLGVAEDDQARAAELPGVALSDSEVLRYRSIVADMVHPLPTFDVRQIEDPDKPGQGLLMIAVLRSPSAPHGVLVNEGLRYPRRNGASIIYLSESEVAAAYQDRFARRQTRHEDLLRYEGDLISRLDVSDQTYVVVTLVPDLGGDFTLDTSTLRAFQQETRDKDLLVFPRGVHVRHVMVGSRRLIAHGGREPAKASWIACELHQSGAGSFAALASDRASLAPPGHQDKTAAVSRILDEDLVVDIWSGLRLLARHARDRAAAGGPATVSATICPVAPELPAELRHPRGHIGGQLGTHQTTETPRVTSVFDIDDLAENGPALIAATSAMSAGLIQHFGYPETPQMTTDGMIRSQYWSAQRYGPAVREWAAQAEVVLSDETLD
;
A
#
# COMPACT_ATOMS: atom_id res chain seq x y z
N MET A 1 -4.19 13.00 -6.28
CA MET A 1 -5.06 13.25 -5.12
C MET A 1 -4.58 12.28 -4.06
N VAL A 2 -4.12 12.76 -2.90
CA VAL A 2 -3.66 11.82 -1.86
C VAL A 2 -4.85 11.52 -0.97
N ALA A 3 -5.29 10.27 -0.92
CA ALA A 3 -6.45 9.89 -0.14
C ALA A 3 -6.04 9.70 1.33
N LEU A 4 -6.27 10.72 2.15
CA LEU A 4 -6.25 10.52 3.61
C LEU A 4 -7.25 9.41 3.96
N ARG A 5 -6.80 8.36 4.64
CA ARG A 5 -7.66 7.30 5.17
C ARG A 5 -7.68 7.36 6.70
N SER A 6 -8.88 7.48 7.26
CA SER A 6 -9.11 7.45 8.70
C SER A 6 -10.49 6.89 8.98
N ARG A 7 -10.57 5.67 9.52
CA ARG A 7 -11.85 5.02 9.84
C ARG A 7 -12.74 5.86 10.75
N ARG A 8 -12.13 6.58 11.69
CA ARG A 8 -12.86 7.46 12.61
C ARG A 8 -13.52 8.60 11.83
N LEU A 9 -12.77 9.27 10.97
CA LEU A 9 -13.28 10.39 10.17
C LEU A 9 -14.26 9.89 9.11
N GLU A 10 -13.96 8.81 8.38
CA GLU A 10 -14.88 8.25 7.37
C GLU A 10 -16.19 7.76 8.00
N GLY A 11 -16.14 7.17 9.20
CA GLY A 11 -17.34 6.83 9.97
C GLY A 11 -18.13 8.06 10.46
N LEU A 12 -17.43 9.17 10.75
CA LEU A 12 -18.03 10.43 11.17
C LEU A 12 -18.71 11.17 10.00
N PHE A 13 -18.10 11.17 8.81
CA PHE A 13 -18.67 11.76 7.59
C PHE A 13 -19.68 10.83 6.89
N GLY A 14 -19.61 9.51 7.16
CA GLY A 14 -20.42 8.50 6.47
C GLY A 14 -19.98 8.24 5.02
N ALA A 15 -18.75 8.62 4.65
CA ALA A 15 -18.18 8.39 3.33
C ALA A 15 -16.64 8.44 3.33
N PRO A 16 -16.00 7.84 2.30
CA PRO A 16 -14.57 8.03 2.04
C PRO A 16 -14.19 9.51 1.92
N LEU A 17 -13.10 9.92 2.56
CA LEU A 17 -12.68 11.34 2.66
C LEU A 17 -12.42 12.00 1.30
N ASP A 18 -12.05 11.25 0.28
CA ASP A 18 -11.86 11.68 -1.12
C ASP A 18 -13.18 11.91 -1.88
N THR A 19 -14.32 11.48 -1.32
CA THR A 19 -15.65 11.60 -1.93
C THR A 19 -16.66 12.37 -1.08
N VAL A 20 -16.24 12.86 0.10
CA VAL A 20 -17.10 13.66 0.99
C VAL A 20 -17.71 14.84 0.22
N SER A 21 -19.03 14.98 0.37
CA SER A 21 -19.90 15.99 -0.23
C SER A 21 -20.33 17.05 0.79
N TYR A 22 -20.87 18.16 0.29
CA TYR A 22 -21.38 19.24 1.14
C TYR A 22 -22.44 18.75 2.14
N THR A 23 -23.37 17.91 1.69
CA THR A 23 -24.45 17.34 2.53
C THR A 23 -23.90 16.55 3.72
N GLN A 24 -22.81 15.79 3.51
CA GLN A 24 -22.18 15.02 4.59
C GLN A 24 -21.48 15.92 5.60
N ILE A 25 -20.90 17.03 5.16
CA ILE A 25 -20.32 18.03 6.07
C ILE A 25 -21.42 18.77 6.84
N ALA A 26 -22.52 19.11 6.19
CA ALA A 26 -23.69 19.71 6.85
C ALA A 26 -24.30 18.79 7.93
N ALA A 27 -24.18 17.47 7.78
CA ALA A 27 -24.58 16.51 8.82
C ALA A 27 -23.76 16.65 10.11
N LEU A 28 -22.50 17.10 10.05
CA LEU A 28 -21.68 17.35 11.25
C LEU A 28 -22.32 18.39 12.17
N LYS A 29 -22.87 19.46 11.59
CA LYS A 29 -23.63 20.48 12.33
C LYS A 29 -24.88 19.87 12.96
N THR A 30 -25.64 19.10 12.19
CA THR A 30 -26.89 18.46 12.66
C THR A 30 -26.63 17.50 13.83
N ASN A 31 -25.49 16.81 13.79
CA ASN A 31 -25.05 15.88 14.83
C ASN A 31 -24.24 16.55 15.96
N SER A 32 -24.06 17.88 15.92
CA SER A 32 -23.29 18.66 16.91
C SER A 32 -21.90 18.07 17.17
N VAL A 33 -21.20 17.70 16.10
CA VAL A 33 -19.87 17.07 16.16
C VAL A 33 -18.86 18.06 16.72
N SER A 34 -18.14 17.65 17.77
CA SER A 34 -17.02 18.40 18.34
C SER A 34 -15.72 18.21 17.57
N GLU A 35 -14.88 19.25 17.59
CA GLU A 35 -13.47 19.16 17.21
C GLU A 35 -12.73 18.06 17.99
N SER A 36 -11.64 17.59 17.40
CA SER A 36 -10.82 16.48 17.91
C SER A 36 -9.37 16.68 17.48
N TYR A 37 -8.48 15.78 17.91
CA TYR A 37 -7.06 15.80 17.54
C TYR A 37 -6.79 15.69 16.03
N ASP A 38 -7.79 15.31 15.25
CA ASP A 38 -7.76 15.01 13.81
C ASP A 38 -8.92 15.68 13.04
N LEU A 39 -9.67 16.59 13.67
CA LEU A 39 -10.72 17.39 13.03
C LEU A 39 -10.73 18.81 13.58
N GLU A 40 -10.58 19.79 12.67
CA GLU A 40 -10.61 21.23 12.97
C GLU A 40 -11.65 21.94 12.09
N PHE A 41 -12.34 22.91 12.66
CA PHE A 41 -13.27 23.82 11.99
C PHE A 41 -12.69 25.24 11.95
N LYS A 42 -12.81 25.92 10.80
CA LYS A 42 -12.56 27.36 10.68
C LYS A 42 -13.68 28.00 9.89
N GLY A 43 -14.29 29.06 10.43
CA GLY A 43 -15.36 29.78 9.74
C GLY A 43 -14.90 30.50 8.48
N GLU A 44 -13.62 30.89 8.42
CA GLU A 44 -13.03 31.69 7.35
C GLU A 44 -11.80 31.01 6.73
N LEU A 45 -11.38 31.51 5.57
CA LEU A 45 -10.10 31.17 4.96
C LEU A 45 -8.93 31.80 5.74
N TYR A 46 -7.80 31.12 5.84
CA TYR A 46 -6.54 31.73 6.30
C TYR A 46 -6.18 32.93 5.42
N GLY A 47 -5.94 34.09 6.01
CA GLY A 47 -5.52 35.29 5.28
C GLY A 47 -4.11 35.22 4.66
N GLY A 48 -3.68 36.33 4.05
CA GLY A 48 -2.37 36.45 3.40
C GLY A 48 -1.24 37.03 4.27
N ASN A 49 -1.54 37.45 5.51
CA ASN A 49 -0.54 38.02 6.41
C ASN A 49 0.34 36.93 7.05
N ASP A 50 1.51 37.31 7.57
CA ASP A 50 2.49 36.35 8.11
C ASP A 50 1.97 35.53 9.29
N LYS A 51 1.03 36.08 10.06
CA LYS A 51 0.39 35.33 11.16
C LYS A 51 -0.50 34.22 10.60
N ALA A 52 -1.40 34.54 9.67
CA ALA A 52 -2.30 33.57 9.06
C ALA A 52 -1.54 32.48 8.29
N LYS A 53 -0.43 32.82 7.62
CA LYS A 53 0.46 31.84 7.00
C LYS A 53 1.06 30.88 8.03
N ARG A 54 1.52 31.41 9.16
CA ARG A 54 2.04 30.61 10.29
C ARG A 54 0.96 29.74 10.93
N ASP A 55 -0.25 30.24 11.06
CA ASP A 55 -1.37 29.49 11.62
C ASP A 55 -1.72 28.29 10.72
N LEU A 56 -1.86 28.50 9.40
CA LEU A 56 -2.05 27.41 8.42
C LEU A 56 -0.93 26.37 8.49
N ALA A 57 0.33 26.83 8.46
CA ALA A 57 1.50 25.95 8.53
C ALA A 57 1.55 25.18 9.86
N GLY A 58 1.18 25.84 10.96
CA GLY A 58 1.05 25.28 12.31
C GLY A 58 0.05 24.14 12.37
N ASP A 59 -1.17 24.38 11.88
CA ASP A 59 -2.25 23.40 11.95
C ASP A 59 -1.97 22.18 11.06
N VAL A 60 -1.45 22.40 9.85
CA VAL A 60 -1.05 21.30 8.95
C VAL A 60 0.10 20.48 9.56
N ALA A 61 1.15 21.14 10.07
CA ALA A 61 2.25 20.43 10.72
C ALA A 61 1.81 19.67 11.98
N ALA A 62 0.90 20.25 12.78
CA ALA A 62 0.39 19.63 14.00
C ALA A 62 -0.37 18.33 13.71
N LEU A 63 -1.24 18.33 12.68
CA LEU A 63 -1.94 17.13 12.23
C LEU A 63 -0.96 16.07 11.73
N ALA A 64 -0.02 16.45 10.85
CA ALA A 64 0.98 15.54 10.31
C ALA A 64 1.86 14.88 11.38
N ASN A 65 2.18 15.63 12.45
CA ASN A 65 2.97 15.17 13.60
C ASN A 65 2.21 14.29 14.60
N THR A 66 0.89 14.17 14.44
CA THR A 66 0.05 13.43 15.39
C THR A 66 -0.54 12.18 14.75
N ALA A 67 -1.70 12.31 14.11
CA ALA A 67 -2.46 11.20 13.56
C ALA A 67 -2.94 11.46 12.12
N GLY A 68 -2.52 12.58 11.51
CA GLY A 68 -3.22 13.16 10.37
C GLY A 68 -4.55 13.77 10.81
N GLY A 69 -5.35 14.19 9.83
CA GLY A 69 -6.69 14.70 10.08
C GLY A 69 -7.18 15.66 9.00
N VAL A 70 -8.30 16.30 9.28
CA VAL A 70 -8.98 17.20 8.35
C VAL A 70 -9.16 18.59 8.97
N LEU A 71 -8.85 19.64 8.21
CA LEU A 71 -9.34 20.99 8.49
C LEU A 71 -10.49 21.33 7.53
N LEU A 72 -11.61 21.81 8.05
CA LEU A 72 -12.75 22.27 7.28
C LEU A 72 -12.88 23.80 7.40
N LEU A 73 -12.65 24.49 6.28
CA LEU A 73 -12.83 25.94 6.18
C LEU A 73 -14.20 26.27 5.60
N GLY A 74 -14.83 27.32 6.13
CA GLY A 74 -16.23 27.64 5.89
C GLY A 74 -17.20 26.94 6.85
N VAL A 75 -16.67 26.32 7.92
CA VAL A 75 -17.45 25.72 9.02
C VAL A 75 -17.07 26.43 10.31
N ALA A 76 -18.00 27.15 10.93
CA ALA A 76 -17.79 27.81 12.20
C ALA A 76 -18.22 26.91 13.36
N GLU A 77 -17.46 26.98 14.45
CA GLU A 77 -17.74 26.28 15.70
C GLU A 77 -18.46 27.16 16.73
N ASP A 78 -19.12 26.54 17.71
CA ASP A 78 -19.63 27.20 18.90
C ASP A 78 -18.59 27.26 20.04
N ASP A 79 -18.96 27.85 21.18
CA ASP A 79 -18.10 27.93 22.38
C ASP A 79 -17.71 26.56 22.97
N GLN A 80 -18.31 25.46 22.49
CA GLN A 80 -18.00 24.08 22.88
C GLN A 80 -17.20 23.34 21.79
N ALA A 81 -16.64 24.07 20.82
CA ALA A 81 -15.92 23.55 19.67
C ALA A 81 -16.75 22.58 18.82
N ARG A 82 -18.07 22.79 18.72
CA ARG A 82 -18.97 21.98 17.89
C ARG A 82 -19.33 22.70 16.62
N ALA A 83 -19.43 21.96 15.51
CA ALA A 83 -19.90 22.52 14.24
C ALA A 83 -21.27 23.18 14.42
N ALA A 84 -21.34 24.50 14.21
CA ALA A 84 -22.51 25.32 14.53
C ALA A 84 -23.07 26.02 13.29
N GLU A 85 -22.21 26.54 12.42
CA GLU A 85 -22.61 27.24 11.20
C GLU A 85 -21.75 26.82 10.01
N LEU A 86 -22.33 26.88 8.82
CA LEU A 86 -21.64 26.66 7.56
C LEU A 86 -21.74 27.96 6.75
N PRO A 87 -21.03 29.04 7.14
CA PRO A 87 -21.05 30.29 6.39
C PRO A 87 -20.60 30.09 4.93
N GLY A 88 -19.78 29.07 4.69
CA GLY A 88 -19.15 28.83 3.40
C GLY A 88 -18.08 29.86 3.09
N VAL A 89 -17.30 29.57 2.06
CA VAL A 89 -16.21 30.40 1.55
C VAL A 89 -16.30 30.45 0.02
N ALA A 90 -15.74 31.51 -0.57
CA ALA A 90 -15.56 31.56 -2.01
C ALA A 90 -14.54 30.49 -2.43
N LEU A 91 -14.91 29.67 -3.40
CA LEU A 91 -14.05 28.62 -3.93
C LEU A 91 -13.19 29.20 -5.06
N SER A 92 -11.88 28.95 -5.00
CA SER A 92 -10.93 29.41 -5.99
C SER A 92 -9.71 28.50 -6.06
N ASP A 93 -9.31 28.14 -7.28
CA ASP A 93 -8.06 27.43 -7.54
C ASP A 93 -6.82 28.23 -7.09
N SER A 94 -6.90 29.57 -7.10
CA SER A 94 -5.82 30.42 -6.61
C SER A 94 -5.57 30.22 -5.12
N GLU A 95 -6.63 29.96 -4.34
CA GLU A 95 -6.53 29.72 -2.89
C GLU A 95 -5.94 28.35 -2.59
N VAL A 96 -6.31 27.33 -3.37
CA VAL A 96 -5.70 25.99 -3.30
C VAL A 96 -4.19 26.05 -3.55
N LEU A 97 -3.77 26.74 -4.62
CA LEU A 97 -2.36 26.93 -4.95
C LEU A 97 -1.62 27.73 -3.87
N ARG A 98 -2.27 28.78 -3.33
CA ARG A 98 -1.70 29.61 -2.28
C ARG A 98 -1.41 28.81 -1.01
N TYR A 99 -2.33 27.94 -0.58
CA TYR A 99 -2.13 27.09 0.60
C TYR A 99 -1.02 26.07 0.38
N ARG A 100 -0.97 25.46 -0.81
CA ARG A 100 0.14 24.57 -1.18
C ARG A 100 1.49 25.27 -1.11
N SER A 101 1.59 26.49 -1.63
CA SER A 101 2.81 27.31 -1.55
C SER A 101 3.18 27.64 -0.11
N ILE A 102 2.23 28.12 0.71
CA ILE A 102 2.50 28.50 2.10
C ILE A 102 3.06 27.32 2.89
N VAL A 103 2.43 26.14 2.80
CA VAL A 103 2.90 24.96 3.54
C VAL A 103 4.27 24.50 3.03
N ALA A 104 4.50 24.52 1.71
CA ALA A 104 5.80 24.17 1.13
C ALA A 104 6.94 25.10 1.58
N ASP A 105 6.65 26.40 1.71
CA ASP A 105 7.64 27.38 2.14
C ASP A 105 7.94 27.27 3.64
N MET A 106 6.92 26.99 4.45
CA MET A 106 7.00 27.13 5.91
C MET A 106 7.22 25.84 6.67
N VAL A 107 6.86 24.67 6.12
CA VAL A 107 6.87 23.39 6.85
C VAL A 107 7.93 22.45 6.31
N HIS A 108 8.84 22.01 7.19
CA HIS A 108 10.01 21.22 6.84
C HIS A 108 10.17 19.98 7.75
N PRO A 109 10.30 18.76 7.19
CA PRO A 109 10.08 18.42 5.77
C PRO A 109 8.64 18.74 5.33
N LEU A 110 8.36 18.79 4.03
CA LEU A 110 7.00 19.04 3.53
C LEU A 110 6.09 17.84 3.88
N PRO A 111 4.98 18.02 4.62
CA PRO A 111 4.02 16.95 4.86
C PRO A 111 3.21 16.65 3.59
N THR A 112 2.69 15.43 3.50
CA THR A 112 1.72 15.06 2.46
C THR A 112 0.32 15.50 2.86
N PHE A 113 -0.32 16.32 2.03
CA PHE A 113 -1.69 16.79 2.25
C PHE A 113 -2.36 17.12 0.91
N ASP A 114 -3.69 17.19 0.93
CA ASP A 114 -4.48 17.66 -0.21
C ASP A 114 -5.50 18.73 0.20
N VAL A 115 -5.90 19.56 -0.75
CA VAL A 115 -6.85 20.65 -0.54
C VAL A 115 -7.99 20.47 -1.55
N ARG A 116 -9.18 20.10 -1.04
CA ARG A 116 -10.37 19.83 -1.85
C ARG A 116 -11.37 20.97 -1.71
N GLN A 117 -11.88 21.43 -2.85
CA GLN A 117 -13.02 22.34 -2.93
C GLN A 117 -14.30 21.50 -2.94
N ILE A 118 -15.23 21.79 -2.03
CA ILE A 118 -16.51 21.10 -1.91
C ILE A 118 -17.61 22.13 -2.10
N GLU A 119 -18.18 22.18 -3.30
CA GLU A 119 -19.19 23.17 -3.69
C GLU A 119 -20.51 22.96 -2.95
N ASP A 120 -21.13 24.07 -2.53
CA ASP A 120 -22.50 24.11 -2.05
C ASP A 120 -23.44 23.98 -3.26
N PRO A 121 -24.25 22.90 -3.34
CA PRO A 121 -25.16 22.69 -4.47
C PRO A 121 -26.13 23.85 -4.73
N ASP A 122 -26.43 24.63 -3.69
CA ASP A 122 -27.38 25.75 -3.77
C ASP A 122 -26.70 27.09 -4.10
N LYS A 123 -25.36 27.16 -4.08
CA LYS A 123 -24.59 28.40 -4.28
C LYS A 123 -23.34 28.16 -5.14
N PRO A 124 -23.47 28.26 -6.48
CA PRO A 124 -22.35 28.07 -7.39
C PRO A 124 -21.15 28.97 -7.07
N GLY A 125 -19.95 28.38 -7.04
CA GLY A 125 -18.70 29.07 -6.69
C GLY A 125 -18.51 29.37 -5.20
N GLN A 126 -19.45 28.95 -4.34
CA GLN A 126 -19.28 28.95 -2.88
C GLN A 126 -19.39 27.54 -2.33
N GLY A 127 -18.78 27.32 -1.17
CA GLY A 127 -18.82 26.01 -0.51
C GLY A 127 -17.84 25.95 0.63
N LEU A 128 -17.16 24.81 0.76
CA LEU A 128 -16.23 24.52 1.84
C LEU A 128 -14.88 24.13 1.26
N LEU A 129 -13.81 24.45 1.99
CA LEU A 129 -12.47 23.97 1.65
C LEU A 129 -12.04 22.94 2.68
N MET A 130 -11.70 21.73 2.22
CA MET A 130 -11.24 20.65 3.07
C MET A 130 -9.75 20.42 2.85
N ILE A 131 -8.95 20.60 3.89
CA ILE A 131 -7.52 20.28 3.89
C ILE A 131 -7.34 18.93 4.58
N ALA A 132 -7.04 17.89 3.82
CA ALA A 132 -6.80 16.55 4.33
C ALA A 132 -5.30 16.32 4.50
N VAL A 133 -4.84 16.15 5.73
CA VAL A 133 -3.42 15.98 6.09
C VAL A 133 -3.16 14.56 6.52
N LEU A 134 -2.18 13.90 5.87
CA LEU A 134 -1.79 12.56 6.26
C LEU A 134 -0.95 12.60 7.54
N ARG A 135 -1.11 11.57 8.38
CA ARG A 135 -0.08 11.24 9.36
C ARG A 135 1.23 11.09 8.60
N SER A 136 2.31 11.65 9.10
CA SER A 136 3.55 11.61 8.34
C SER A 136 4.54 10.57 8.85
N PRO A 137 5.16 9.76 7.97
CA PRO A 137 6.25 8.88 8.36
C PRO A 137 7.57 9.65 8.57
N SER A 138 7.62 10.90 8.11
CA SER A 138 8.78 11.78 8.22
C SER A 138 8.69 12.77 9.38
N ALA A 139 7.65 12.66 10.21
CA ALA A 139 7.53 13.41 11.45
C ALA A 139 8.82 13.26 12.29
N PRO A 140 9.27 14.33 12.99
CA PRO A 140 8.54 15.58 13.18
C PRO A 140 8.71 16.60 12.03
N HIS A 141 7.64 17.36 11.78
CA HIS A 141 7.55 18.51 10.87
C HIS A 141 7.70 19.81 11.65
N GLY A 142 8.69 20.61 11.28
CA GLY A 142 8.95 21.93 11.87
C GLY A 142 8.35 23.04 11.01
N VAL A 143 7.74 24.03 11.66
CA VAL A 143 7.28 25.27 11.06
C VAL A 143 8.34 26.34 11.26
N LEU A 144 8.71 27.04 10.19
CA LEU A 144 9.65 28.16 10.23
C LEU A 144 9.00 29.38 10.87
N VAL A 145 9.50 29.78 12.05
CA VAL A 145 9.04 30.95 12.80
C VAL A 145 10.26 31.74 13.26
N ASN A 146 10.41 32.97 12.75
CA ASN A 146 11.51 33.88 13.11
C ASN A 146 12.89 33.19 13.06
N GLU A 147 13.21 32.60 11.90
CA GLU A 147 14.49 31.89 11.62
C GLU A 147 14.72 30.58 12.39
N GLY A 148 13.80 30.18 13.28
CA GLY A 148 13.85 28.91 13.99
C GLY A 148 12.73 27.96 13.57
N LEU A 149 12.99 26.65 13.67
CA LEU A 149 11.93 25.65 13.56
C LEU A 149 11.18 25.51 14.89
N ARG A 150 9.86 25.40 14.80
CA ARG A 150 8.96 25.06 15.89
C ARG A 150 8.18 23.82 15.50
N TYR A 151 8.07 22.84 16.39
CA TYR A 151 7.47 21.55 16.06
C TYR A 151 6.10 21.42 16.75
N PRO A 152 5.01 21.84 16.10
CA PRO A 152 3.68 21.73 16.67
C PRO A 152 3.19 20.28 16.65
N ARG A 153 2.40 19.90 17.65
CA ARG A 153 1.75 18.59 17.76
C ARG A 153 0.37 18.79 18.41
N ARG A 154 -0.61 17.97 18.05
CA ARG A 154 -1.94 18.01 18.64
C ARG A 154 -1.94 17.40 20.05
N ASN A 155 -2.68 18.04 20.94
CA ASN A 155 -3.03 17.56 22.27
C ASN A 155 -4.53 17.77 22.48
N GLY A 156 -5.32 16.73 22.19
CA GLY A 156 -6.76 16.93 21.93
C GLY A 156 -6.94 17.90 20.75
N ALA A 157 -7.90 18.81 20.86
CA ALA A 157 -8.12 19.87 19.86
C ALA A 157 -7.02 20.95 19.86
N SER A 158 -6.18 21.06 20.90
CA SER A 158 -5.17 22.12 21.01
C SER A 158 -3.83 21.77 20.36
N ILE A 159 -3.01 22.78 20.05
CA ILE A 159 -1.63 22.60 19.60
C ILE A 159 -0.66 22.90 20.74
N ILE A 160 0.27 21.98 20.96
CA ILE A 160 1.44 22.17 21.82
C ILE A 160 2.71 22.14 20.97
N TYR A 161 3.80 22.71 21.48
CA TYR A 161 5.10 22.69 20.82
C TYR A 161 6.03 21.74 21.56
N LEU A 162 6.70 20.86 20.81
CA LEU A 162 7.69 19.94 21.37
C LEU A 162 8.87 20.72 21.97
N SER A 163 9.29 20.30 23.17
CA SER A 163 10.55 20.70 23.77
C SER A 163 11.74 20.13 23.00
N GLU A 164 12.94 20.65 23.25
CA GLU A 164 14.17 20.14 22.61
C GLU A 164 14.34 18.62 22.79
N SER A 165 14.12 18.12 24.01
CA SER A 165 14.23 16.68 24.30
C SER A 165 13.19 15.83 23.55
N GLU A 166 11.98 16.34 23.37
CA GLU A 166 10.92 15.67 22.61
C GLU A 166 11.20 15.71 21.11
N VAL A 167 11.80 16.80 20.61
CA VAL A 167 12.27 16.90 19.22
C VAL A 167 13.38 15.88 18.97
N ALA A 168 14.35 15.77 19.88
CA ALA A 168 15.42 14.77 19.78
C ALA A 168 14.87 13.34 19.75
N ALA A 169 13.93 13.02 20.65
CA ALA A 169 13.25 11.72 20.67
C ALA A 169 12.46 11.46 19.38
N ALA A 170 11.73 12.46 18.87
CA ALA A 170 10.97 12.31 17.62
C ALA A 170 11.87 12.07 16.40
N TYR A 171 13.04 12.71 16.33
CA TYR A 171 14.04 12.40 15.29
C TYR A 171 14.60 10.98 15.45
N GLN A 172 14.90 10.54 16.67
CA GLN A 172 15.33 9.15 16.92
C GLN A 172 14.27 8.14 16.47
N ASP A 173 13.00 8.37 16.81
CA ASP A 173 11.87 7.56 16.37
C ASP A 173 11.77 7.49 14.84
N ARG A 174 11.95 8.61 14.14
CA ARG A 174 11.94 8.65 12.67
C ARG A 174 12.97 7.71 12.05
N PHE A 175 14.18 7.68 12.60
CA PHE A 175 15.25 6.82 12.10
C PHE A 175 15.09 5.37 12.54
N ALA A 176 14.70 5.14 13.79
CA ALA A 176 14.44 3.80 14.32
C ALA A 176 13.36 3.09 13.50
N ARG A 177 12.28 3.80 13.12
CA ARG A 177 11.21 3.27 12.27
C ARG A 177 11.71 2.72 10.94
N ARG A 178 12.74 3.31 10.32
CA ARG A 178 13.32 2.76 9.06
C ARG A 178 14.00 1.41 9.28
N GLN A 179 14.76 1.28 10.37
CA GLN A 179 15.49 0.05 10.66
C GLN A 179 14.55 -1.06 11.13
N THR A 180 13.61 -0.74 12.01
CA THR A 180 12.57 -1.69 12.45
C THR A 180 11.75 -2.22 11.28
N ARG A 181 11.50 -1.44 10.22
CA ARG A 181 10.79 -1.93 9.03
C ARG A 181 11.55 -3.01 8.28
N HIS A 182 12.85 -2.85 8.10
CA HIS A 182 13.67 -3.87 7.46
C HIS A 182 13.69 -5.16 8.30
N GLU A 183 13.84 -5.02 9.61
CA GLU A 183 13.77 -6.15 10.55
C GLU A 183 12.40 -6.83 10.55
N ASP A 184 11.31 -6.05 10.54
CA ASP A 184 9.94 -6.55 10.45
C ASP A 184 9.70 -7.28 9.13
N LEU A 185 10.19 -6.74 8.02
CA LEU A 185 10.08 -7.37 6.70
C LEU A 185 10.78 -8.73 6.68
N LEU A 186 12.01 -8.81 7.18
CA LEU A 186 12.75 -10.08 7.28
C LEU A 186 12.07 -11.07 8.24
N ARG A 187 11.53 -10.57 9.37
CA ARG A 187 10.80 -11.40 10.33
C ARG A 187 9.54 -12.00 9.71
N TYR A 188 8.67 -11.18 9.12
CA TYR A 188 7.42 -11.66 8.55
C TYR A 188 7.63 -12.61 7.37
N GLU A 189 8.64 -12.34 6.54
CA GLU A 189 9.03 -13.25 5.48
C GLU A 189 9.53 -14.59 6.02
N GLY A 190 10.44 -14.57 7.01
CA GLY A 190 10.94 -15.79 7.65
C GLY A 190 9.85 -16.61 8.34
N ASP A 191 8.93 -15.93 9.04
CA ASP A 191 7.76 -16.54 9.67
C ASP A 191 6.88 -17.25 8.64
N LEU A 192 6.65 -16.65 7.47
CA LEU A 192 5.91 -17.27 6.38
C LEU A 192 6.64 -18.45 5.77
N ILE A 193 7.92 -18.28 5.41
CA ILE A 193 8.75 -19.34 4.81
C ILE A 193 8.80 -20.58 5.72
N SER A 194 8.89 -20.39 7.04
CA SER A 194 8.94 -21.50 8.01
C SER A 194 7.72 -22.43 7.97
N ARG A 195 6.60 -21.97 7.40
CA ARG A 195 5.35 -22.75 7.25
C ARG A 195 5.12 -23.26 5.83
N LEU A 196 5.97 -22.90 4.87
CA LEU A 196 5.88 -23.43 3.52
C LEU A 196 6.41 -24.87 3.48
N ASP A 197 5.78 -25.69 2.65
CA ASP A 197 6.32 -27.00 2.31
C ASP A 197 7.41 -26.82 1.26
N VAL A 198 8.67 -26.83 1.68
CA VAL A 198 9.83 -26.52 0.81
C VAL A 198 10.60 -27.75 0.34
N SER A 199 10.04 -28.97 0.52
CA SER A 199 10.74 -30.21 0.14
C SER A 199 10.96 -30.27 -1.37
N ASP A 200 9.89 -30.12 -2.14
CA ASP A 200 9.88 -30.27 -3.60
C ASP A 200 9.41 -29.00 -4.31
N GLN A 201 8.87 -28.05 -3.55
CA GLN A 201 8.27 -26.84 -4.05
C GLN A 201 9.23 -25.66 -3.95
N THR A 202 9.06 -24.73 -4.88
CA THR A 202 9.67 -23.40 -4.88
C THR A 202 8.57 -22.36 -4.99
N TYR A 203 8.69 -21.29 -4.23
CA TYR A 203 7.70 -20.23 -4.06
C TYR A 203 8.26 -18.89 -4.46
N VAL A 204 7.36 -18.02 -4.90
CA VAL A 204 7.55 -16.56 -4.85
C VAL A 204 6.90 -16.06 -3.58
N VAL A 205 7.66 -15.33 -2.77
CA VAL A 205 7.20 -14.70 -1.54
C VAL A 205 7.24 -13.20 -1.70
N VAL A 206 6.15 -12.52 -1.40
CA VAL A 206 6.04 -11.06 -1.37
C VAL A 206 5.75 -10.64 0.07
N THR A 207 6.48 -9.67 0.59
CA THR A 207 6.24 -9.10 1.92
C THR A 207 6.09 -7.59 1.81
N LEU A 208 5.12 -7.02 2.51
CA LEU A 208 4.82 -5.59 2.51
C LEU A 208 4.75 -5.10 3.96
N VAL A 209 5.48 -4.02 4.26
CA VAL A 209 5.45 -3.34 5.56
C VAL A 209 5.17 -1.85 5.35
N PRO A 210 4.00 -1.33 5.79
CA PRO A 210 3.67 0.08 5.68
C PRO A 210 4.64 0.97 6.45
N ASP A 211 5.00 2.13 5.89
CA ASP A 211 5.75 3.16 6.62
C ASP A 211 4.91 3.76 7.76
N LEU A 212 3.59 3.82 7.56
CA LEU A 212 2.61 4.14 8.59
C LEU A 212 1.70 2.95 8.78
N GLY A 213 2.06 2.11 9.76
CA GLY A 213 1.18 1.05 10.22
C GLY A 213 -0.18 1.60 10.63
N GLY A 214 -1.21 0.90 10.18
CA GLY A 214 -2.58 1.09 10.62
C GLY A 214 -2.90 0.23 11.84
N ASP A 215 -4.19 0.02 12.08
CA ASP A 215 -4.67 -0.92 13.08
C ASP A 215 -6.09 -1.39 12.74
N PHE A 216 -6.41 -2.63 13.10
CA PHE A 216 -7.79 -3.11 13.06
C PHE A 216 -8.10 -4.05 14.21
N THR A 217 -9.37 -4.13 14.56
CA THR A 217 -9.80 -5.03 15.63
C THR A 217 -9.82 -6.47 15.11
N LEU A 218 -9.03 -7.34 15.74
CA LEU A 218 -9.00 -8.76 15.42
C LEU A 218 -9.99 -9.52 16.30
N ASP A 219 -11.21 -9.68 15.81
CA ASP A 219 -12.32 -10.33 16.51
C ASP A 219 -12.98 -11.45 15.67
N THR A 220 -14.06 -12.03 16.21
CA THR A 220 -14.80 -13.09 15.51
C THR A 220 -15.45 -12.58 14.23
N SER A 221 -15.91 -11.32 14.19
CA SER A 221 -16.54 -10.76 13.00
C SER A 221 -15.53 -10.62 11.86
N THR A 222 -14.33 -10.12 12.16
CA THR A 222 -13.22 -9.97 11.22
C THR A 222 -12.72 -11.30 10.70
N LEU A 223 -12.58 -12.32 11.57
CA LEU A 223 -12.22 -13.66 11.13
C LEU A 223 -13.25 -14.25 10.16
N ARG A 224 -14.56 -14.07 10.43
CA ARG A 224 -15.63 -14.57 9.55
C ARG A 224 -15.61 -13.87 8.18
N ALA A 225 -15.43 -12.55 8.15
CA ALA A 225 -15.28 -11.80 6.91
C ALA A 225 -14.07 -12.33 6.11
N PHE A 226 -12.92 -12.48 6.77
CA PHE A 226 -11.71 -13.02 6.14
C PHE A 226 -11.90 -14.45 5.61
N GLN A 227 -12.62 -15.30 6.34
CA GLN A 227 -12.98 -16.66 5.89
C GLN A 227 -13.84 -16.62 4.63
N GLN A 228 -14.86 -15.75 4.57
CA GLN A 228 -15.70 -15.59 3.38
C GLN A 228 -14.91 -15.05 2.19
N GLU A 229 -13.94 -14.18 2.44
CA GLU A 229 -13.08 -13.58 1.42
C GLU A 229 -12.06 -14.56 0.84
N THR A 230 -11.57 -15.53 1.62
CA THR A 230 -10.42 -16.36 1.23
C THR A 230 -10.70 -17.84 1.10
N ARG A 231 -11.58 -18.44 1.93
CA ARG A 231 -11.76 -19.90 1.95
C ARG A 231 -12.28 -20.42 0.61
N ASP A 232 -11.67 -21.51 0.14
CA ASP A 232 -11.95 -22.17 -1.14
C ASP A 232 -11.75 -21.26 -2.37
N LYS A 233 -11.09 -20.11 -2.20
CA LYS A 233 -10.74 -19.18 -3.28
C LYS A 233 -9.26 -19.26 -3.61
N ASP A 234 -8.95 -18.92 -4.85
CA ASP A 234 -7.59 -18.66 -5.31
C ASP A 234 -7.26 -17.19 -5.02
N LEU A 235 -6.10 -16.92 -4.43
CA LEU A 235 -5.69 -15.56 -4.09
C LEU A 235 -4.94 -14.87 -5.23
N LEU A 236 -4.66 -15.60 -6.31
CA LEU A 236 -4.00 -15.05 -7.48
C LEU A 236 -4.94 -14.16 -8.30
N VAL A 237 -4.36 -13.14 -8.95
CA VAL A 237 -5.09 -12.28 -9.90
C VAL A 237 -5.64 -13.10 -11.07
N PHE A 238 -4.91 -14.14 -11.49
CA PHE A 238 -5.36 -15.15 -12.44
C PHE A 238 -5.36 -16.53 -11.76
N PRO A 239 -6.53 -17.13 -11.49
CA PRO A 239 -6.61 -18.40 -10.78
C PRO A 239 -5.84 -19.53 -11.48
N ARG A 240 -5.04 -20.26 -10.69
CA ARG A 240 -4.35 -21.50 -11.09
C ARG A 240 -4.99 -22.76 -10.50
N GLY A 241 -6.07 -22.61 -9.74
CA GLY A 241 -6.70 -23.70 -9.00
C GLY A 241 -5.99 -24.00 -7.68
N VAL A 242 -5.22 -23.04 -7.16
CA VAL A 242 -4.51 -23.14 -5.88
C VAL A 242 -5.36 -22.51 -4.79
N HIS A 243 -6.28 -23.30 -4.23
CA HIS A 243 -7.28 -22.79 -3.30
C HIS A 243 -6.79 -22.78 -1.85
N VAL A 244 -7.17 -21.74 -1.11
CA VAL A 244 -7.07 -21.70 0.36
C VAL A 244 -7.99 -22.76 0.96
N ARG A 245 -7.47 -23.56 1.89
CA ARG A 245 -8.22 -24.59 2.61
C ARG A 245 -8.33 -24.32 4.11
N HIS A 246 -7.35 -23.60 4.65
CA HIS A 246 -7.23 -23.33 6.08
C HIS A 246 -7.18 -21.83 6.31
N VAL A 247 -8.01 -21.36 7.24
CA VAL A 247 -8.09 -19.96 7.65
C VAL A 247 -8.14 -19.91 9.17
N MET A 248 -7.22 -19.16 9.78
CA MET A 248 -7.03 -19.10 11.22
C MET A 248 -6.53 -17.73 11.67
N VAL A 249 -6.33 -17.61 12.98
CA VAL A 249 -5.80 -16.41 13.63
C VAL A 249 -4.49 -16.77 14.31
N GLY A 250 -3.48 -15.93 14.12
CA GLY A 250 -2.25 -15.93 14.92
C GLY A 250 -2.21 -14.72 15.85
N SER A 251 -1.17 -14.63 16.67
CA SER A 251 -0.95 -13.41 17.47
C SER A 251 -0.88 -12.20 16.56
N ARG A 252 -1.84 -11.27 16.72
CA ARG A 252 -1.97 -10.02 15.97
C ARG A 252 -1.99 -10.17 14.44
N ARG A 253 -2.52 -11.29 13.91
CA ARG A 253 -2.61 -11.51 12.45
C ARG A 253 -3.68 -12.52 12.04
N LEU A 254 -4.16 -12.38 10.81
CA LEU A 254 -4.96 -13.37 10.11
C LEU A 254 -4.04 -14.25 9.25
N ILE A 255 -4.35 -15.54 9.13
CA ILE A 255 -3.55 -16.50 8.37
C ILE A 255 -4.47 -17.29 7.45
N ALA A 256 -4.14 -17.39 6.18
CA ALA A 256 -4.82 -18.25 5.22
C ALA A 256 -3.80 -19.04 4.40
N HIS A 257 -4.03 -20.34 4.18
CA HIS A 257 -3.17 -21.14 3.31
C HIS A 257 -3.89 -22.33 2.67
N GLY A 258 -3.30 -22.81 1.57
CA GLY A 258 -3.70 -23.99 0.82
C GLY A 258 -2.57 -25.02 0.79
N GLY A 259 -2.91 -26.27 1.04
CA GLY A 259 -1.99 -27.40 1.02
C GLY A 259 -2.72 -28.70 1.31
N ARG A 260 -1.99 -29.81 1.20
CA ARG A 260 -2.53 -31.15 1.52
C ARG A 260 -2.70 -31.33 3.03
N GLU A 261 -1.83 -30.71 3.81
CA GLU A 261 -1.79 -30.84 5.26
C GLU A 261 -2.09 -29.50 5.95
N PRO A 262 -2.79 -29.49 7.10
CA PRO A 262 -3.04 -28.26 7.85
C PRO A 262 -1.79 -27.60 8.43
N ALA A 263 -0.69 -28.35 8.58
CA ALA A 263 0.52 -27.86 9.25
C ALA A 263 1.47 -27.08 8.33
N LYS A 264 1.41 -27.32 7.02
CA LYS A 264 2.26 -26.68 6.02
C LYS A 264 1.47 -26.19 4.82
N ALA A 265 1.85 -25.04 4.28
CA ALA A 265 1.28 -24.52 3.05
C ALA A 265 2.03 -25.07 1.84
N SER A 266 1.34 -25.75 0.94
CA SER A 266 1.96 -26.39 -0.24
C SER A 266 1.76 -25.58 -1.53
N TRP A 267 0.74 -24.73 -1.59
CA TRP A 267 0.33 -24.09 -2.86
C TRP A 267 0.25 -22.57 -2.76
N ILE A 268 -0.36 -22.07 -1.69
CA ILE A 268 -0.58 -20.65 -1.48
C ILE A 268 -0.67 -20.34 0.01
N ALA A 269 -0.18 -19.18 0.43
CA ALA A 269 -0.30 -18.74 1.80
C ALA A 269 -0.29 -17.22 1.89
N CYS A 270 -0.96 -16.67 2.91
CA CYS A 270 -0.76 -15.30 3.33
C CYS A 270 -0.90 -15.14 4.84
N GLU A 271 -0.18 -14.15 5.37
CA GLU A 271 -0.32 -13.62 6.72
C GLU A 271 -0.56 -12.12 6.67
N LEU A 272 -1.61 -11.68 7.34
CA LEU A 272 -2.08 -10.30 7.32
C LEU A 272 -2.09 -9.76 8.75
N HIS A 273 -1.11 -8.92 9.08
CA HIS A 273 -0.87 -8.42 10.43
C HIS A 273 -1.77 -7.24 10.78
N GLN A 274 -2.06 -7.08 12.07
CA GLN A 274 -2.91 -6.02 12.59
C GLN A 274 -2.46 -4.61 12.18
N SER A 275 -1.14 -4.42 12.02
CA SER A 275 -0.53 -3.16 11.58
C SER A 275 -0.73 -2.83 10.10
N GLY A 276 -1.29 -3.74 9.30
CA GLY A 276 -1.36 -3.65 7.84
C GLY A 276 -0.15 -4.23 7.12
N ALA A 277 0.88 -4.69 7.85
CA ALA A 277 1.95 -5.47 7.25
C ALA A 277 1.44 -6.86 6.85
N GLY A 278 2.11 -7.51 5.90
CA GLY A 278 1.79 -8.89 5.58
C GLY A 278 2.76 -9.54 4.62
N SER A 279 2.63 -10.86 4.50
CA SER A 279 3.40 -11.68 3.59
C SER A 279 2.47 -12.60 2.81
N PHE A 280 2.82 -12.86 1.56
CA PHE A 280 2.10 -13.70 0.61
C PHE A 280 3.09 -14.66 -0.04
N ALA A 281 2.69 -15.90 -0.27
CA ALA A 281 3.47 -16.88 -0.98
C ALA A 281 2.61 -17.66 -1.97
N ALA A 282 3.14 -17.90 -3.16
CA ALA A 282 2.51 -18.74 -4.17
C ALA A 282 3.53 -19.72 -4.75
N LEU A 283 3.06 -20.92 -5.06
CA LEU A 283 3.86 -21.99 -5.67
C LEU A 283 4.30 -21.57 -7.07
N ALA A 284 5.61 -21.45 -7.28
CA ALA A 284 6.22 -21.09 -8.55
C ALA A 284 6.64 -22.32 -9.37
N SER A 285 7.07 -23.39 -8.69
CA SER A 285 7.53 -24.63 -9.31
C SER A 285 7.34 -25.81 -8.37
N ASP A 286 6.90 -26.96 -8.91
CA ASP A 286 6.87 -28.25 -8.21
C ASP A 286 7.82 -29.21 -8.91
N ARG A 287 8.96 -29.52 -8.27
CA ARG A 287 10.00 -30.39 -8.81
C ARG A 287 9.50 -31.82 -9.06
N ALA A 288 8.56 -32.30 -8.25
CA ALA A 288 8.02 -33.65 -8.39
C ALA A 288 7.10 -33.78 -9.63
N SER A 289 6.48 -32.69 -10.07
CA SER A 289 5.60 -32.65 -11.25
C SER A 289 6.36 -32.70 -12.60
N LEU A 290 7.68 -32.47 -12.58
CA LEU A 290 8.54 -32.41 -13.77
C LEU A 290 9.11 -33.77 -14.19
N ALA A 291 8.86 -34.84 -13.43
CA ALA A 291 9.34 -36.19 -13.72
C ALA A 291 8.33 -36.97 -14.60
N PRO A 292 8.73 -37.56 -15.75
CA PRO A 292 7.87 -38.48 -16.50
C PRO A 292 7.44 -39.69 -15.65
N PRO A 293 6.23 -40.26 -15.86
CA PRO A 293 5.79 -41.44 -15.12
C PRO A 293 6.81 -42.59 -15.25
N GLY A 294 7.32 -43.07 -14.12
CA GLY A 294 8.27 -44.20 -14.07
C GLY A 294 9.75 -43.85 -14.22
N HIS A 295 10.12 -42.57 -14.38
CA HIS A 295 11.51 -42.12 -14.35
C HIS A 295 11.67 -41.08 -13.24
N GLN A 296 12.21 -41.50 -12.08
CA GLN A 296 12.78 -40.53 -11.13
C GLN A 296 14.03 -39.95 -11.79
N ASP A 297 13.89 -38.82 -12.44
CA ASP A 297 15.04 -38.05 -12.90
C ASP A 297 15.77 -37.53 -11.67
N LYS A 298 16.75 -38.29 -11.17
CA LYS A 298 17.60 -37.91 -10.02
C LYS A 298 18.45 -36.66 -10.31
N THR A 299 18.34 -36.11 -11.52
CA THR A 299 18.91 -34.84 -12.01
C THR A 299 17.95 -33.64 -11.95
N ALA A 300 16.71 -33.80 -11.48
CA ALA A 300 15.74 -32.70 -11.30
C ALA A 300 15.96 -31.88 -10.00
N ALA A 301 17.21 -31.51 -9.69
CA ALA A 301 17.54 -30.65 -8.55
C ALA A 301 17.35 -29.14 -8.84
N VAL A 302 16.98 -28.77 -10.07
CA VAL A 302 16.80 -27.37 -10.48
C VAL A 302 15.33 -26.98 -10.40
N SER A 303 15.03 -25.88 -9.72
CA SER A 303 13.71 -25.25 -9.70
C SER A 303 13.46 -24.51 -11.01
N ARG A 304 12.54 -25.00 -11.84
CA ARG A 304 12.19 -24.36 -13.13
C ARG A 304 11.02 -23.42 -12.94
N ILE A 305 11.29 -22.12 -12.94
CA ILE A 305 10.30 -21.08 -12.69
C ILE A 305 9.90 -20.48 -14.03
N LEU A 306 8.60 -20.43 -14.31
CA LEU A 306 8.09 -19.73 -15.49
C LEU A 306 7.99 -18.24 -15.18
N ASP A 307 8.50 -17.41 -16.08
CA ASP A 307 8.52 -15.96 -15.97
C ASP A 307 7.11 -15.35 -15.83
N GLU A 308 6.14 -15.89 -16.56
CA GLU A 308 4.74 -15.51 -16.41
C GLU A 308 4.19 -15.84 -15.02
N ASP A 309 4.55 -16.99 -14.43
CA ASP A 309 4.10 -17.37 -13.08
C ASP A 309 4.75 -16.45 -12.03
N LEU A 310 6.04 -16.14 -12.19
CA LEU A 310 6.76 -15.18 -11.34
C LEU A 310 6.07 -13.81 -11.32
N VAL A 311 5.75 -13.26 -12.49
CA VAL A 311 5.10 -11.96 -12.63
C VAL A 311 3.70 -11.97 -11.99
N VAL A 312 2.90 -13.01 -12.26
CA VAL A 312 1.55 -13.15 -11.71
C VAL A 312 1.57 -13.30 -10.19
N ASP A 313 2.55 -14.01 -9.63
CA ASP A 313 2.68 -14.21 -8.20
C ASP A 313 3.06 -12.92 -7.47
N ILE A 314 3.99 -12.15 -8.03
CA ILE A 314 4.36 -10.82 -7.51
C ILE A 314 3.17 -9.87 -7.56
N TRP A 315 2.50 -9.79 -8.72
CA TRP A 315 1.32 -8.95 -8.91
C TRP A 315 0.23 -9.28 -7.89
N SER A 316 -0.07 -10.56 -7.71
CA SER A 316 -1.09 -11.03 -6.77
C SER A 316 -0.73 -10.67 -5.33
N GLY A 317 0.52 -10.89 -4.93
CA GLY A 317 1.02 -10.53 -3.61
C GLY A 317 0.94 -9.03 -3.34
N LEU A 318 1.43 -8.19 -4.25
CA LEU A 318 1.37 -6.73 -4.13
C LEU A 318 -0.08 -6.25 -3.92
N ARG A 319 -0.99 -6.67 -4.79
CA ARG A 319 -2.40 -6.26 -4.75
C ARG A 319 -3.10 -6.72 -3.47
N LEU A 320 -2.90 -7.98 -3.08
CA LEU A 320 -3.54 -8.55 -1.89
C LEU A 320 -3.05 -7.86 -0.62
N LEU A 321 -1.75 -7.66 -0.49
CA LEU A 321 -1.14 -7.06 0.69
C LEU A 321 -1.44 -5.56 0.78
N ALA A 322 -1.44 -4.83 -0.33
CA ALA A 322 -1.78 -3.42 -0.35
C ALA A 322 -3.25 -3.17 0.01
N ARG A 323 -4.20 -3.97 -0.52
CA ARG A 323 -5.61 -3.91 -0.11
C ARG A 323 -5.80 -4.26 1.35
N HIS A 324 -5.05 -5.23 1.87
CA HIS A 324 -5.06 -5.49 3.29
C HIS A 324 -4.61 -4.27 4.10
N ALA A 325 -3.45 -3.69 3.75
CA ALA A 325 -2.88 -2.54 4.42
C ALA A 325 -3.87 -1.36 4.39
N ARG A 326 -4.38 -1.01 3.21
CA ARG A 326 -5.29 0.12 3.00
C ARG A 326 -6.67 -0.13 3.59
N ASP A 327 -7.38 -1.15 3.13
CA ASP A 327 -8.82 -1.31 3.39
C ASP A 327 -9.07 -1.90 4.78
N ARG A 328 -8.29 -2.93 5.14
CA ARG A 328 -8.49 -3.65 6.41
C ARG A 328 -7.71 -3.05 7.57
N ALA A 329 -6.52 -2.49 7.38
CA ALA A 329 -5.77 -1.90 8.48
C ALA A 329 -5.83 -0.37 8.52
N ALA A 330 -6.32 0.31 7.47
CA ALA A 330 -6.22 1.76 7.34
C ALA A 330 -4.77 2.27 7.52
N ALA A 331 -3.81 1.48 7.05
CA ALA A 331 -2.42 1.91 6.88
C ALA A 331 -2.35 2.90 5.72
N GLY A 332 -1.37 3.80 5.74
CA GLY A 332 -1.27 4.88 4.76
C GLY A 332 0.15 5.18 4.33
N GLY A 333 0.26 5.97 3.26
CA GLY A 333 1.54 6.36 2.67
C GLY A 333 2.28 5.19 2.02
N PRO A 334 3.61 5.31 1.86
CA PRO A 334 4.39 4.28 1.20
C PRO A 334 4.53 3.01 2.06
N ALA A 335 4.86 1.90 1.41
CA ALA A 335 5.25 0.66 2.05
C ALA A 335 6.58 0.16 1.48
N THR A 336 7.41 -0.41 2.37
CA THR A 336 8.57 -1.18 1.97
C THR A 336 8.11 -2.58 1.56
N VAL A 337 8.46 -3.00 0.35
CA VAL A 337 8.07 -4.29 -0.22
C VAL A 337 9.30 -5.09 -0.58
N SER A 338 9.33 -6.39 -0.24
CA SER A 338 10.26 -7.36 -0.81
C SER A 338 9.56 -8.41 -1.64
N ALA A 339 10.27 -8.91 -2.65
CA ALA A 339 9.93 -10.15 -3.34
C ALA A 339 11.14 -11.07 -3.30
N THR A 340 10.92 -12.36 -3.06
CA THR A 340 11.95 -13.37 -2.84
C THR A 340 11.55 -14.68 -3.51
N ILE A 341 12.50 -15.38 -4.12
CA ILE A 341 12.29 -16.75 -4.62
C ILE A 341 12.93 -17.73 -3.64
N CYS A 342 12.14 -18.65 -3.08
CA CYS A 342 12.64 -19.58 -2.07
C CYS A 342 12.01 -20.99 -2.16
N PRO A 343 12.72 -22.06 -1.76
CA PRO A 343 14.14 -22.07 -1.45
C PRO A 343 14.99 -22.01 -2.73
N VAL A 344 16.15 -21.37 -2.66
CA VAL A 344 17.22 -21.46 -3.66
C VAL A 344 18.55 -21.49 -2.93
N ALA A 345 19.35 -22.52 -3.21
CA ALA A 345 20.64 -22.79 -2.60
C ALA A 345 21.56 -23.52 -3.60
N PRO A 346 22.87 -23.66 -3.35
CA PRO A 346 23.78 -24.38 -4.26
C PRO A 346 23.33 -25.82 -4.57
N GLU A 347 22.73 -26.49 -3.61
CA GLU A 347 22.16 -27.84 -3.73
C GLU A 347 20.77 -27.86 -4.40
N LEU A 348 20.11 -26.71 -4.50
CA LEU A 348 18.76 -26.52 -5.06
C LEU A 348 18.74 -25.24 -5.92
N PRO A 349 19.48 -25.20 -7.04
CA PRO A 349 19.51 -24.02 -7.91
C PRO A 349 18.15 -23.75 -8.54
N ALA A 350 17.97 -22.54 -9.05
CA ALA A 350 16.79 -22.17 -9.84
C ALA A 350 17.18 -21.67 -11.23
N GLU A 351 16.33 -21.96 -12.21
CA GLU A 351 16.41 -21.43 -13.56
C GLU A 351 15.10 -20.77 -13.96
N LEU A 352 15.19 -19.68 -14.72
CA LEU A 352 14.05 -18.98 -15.25
C LEU A 352 13.74 -19.48 -16.68
N ARG A 353 12.47 -19.67 -16.98
CA ARG A 353 11.97 -20.18 -18.25
C ARG A 353 10.80 -19.36 -18.73
N HIS A 354 10.48 -19.48 -20.01
CA HIS A 354 9.27 -18.94 -20.59
C HIS A 354 8.44 -20.03 -21.29
N PRO A 355 7.10 -19.93 -21.23
CA PRO A 355 6.21 -20.89 -21.89
C PRO A 355 5.91 -20.51 -23.36
N ARG A 356 6.41 -19.37 -23.84
CA ARG A 356 6.12 -18.85 -25.19
C ARG A 356 6.72 -19.74 -26.29
N GLY A 357 5.99 -19.88 -27.40
CA GLY A 357 6.33 -20.78 -28.51
C GLY A 357 5.90 -22.23 -28.27
N HIS A 358 6.26 -23.14 -29.19
CA HIS A 358 5.82 -24.54 -29.10
C HIS A 358 6.53 -25.37 -28.02
N ILE A 359 7.75 -24.99 -27.63
CA ILE A 359 8.62 -25.77 -26.73
C ILE A 359 8.93 -25.00 -25.43
N GLY A 360 8.64 -23.69 -25.39
CA GLY A 360 9.19 -22.81 -24.37
C GLY A 360 10.72 -22.69 -24.47
N GLY A 361 11.33 -21.97 -23.54
CA GLY A 361 12.77 -21.75 -23.54
C GLY A 361 13.29 -21.31 -22.18
N GLN A 362 14.62 -21.30 -22.03
CA GLN A 362 15.29 -20.68 -20.90
C GLN A 362 15.30 -19.16 -21.09
N LEU A 363 15.04 -18.43 -20.01
CA LEU A 363 15.15 -16.97 -19.99
C LEU A 363 16.36 -16.58 -19.11
N GLY A 364 17.22 -15.70 -19.63
CA GLY A 364 18.48 -15.35 -18.97
C GLY A 364 19.66 -16.26 -19.35
N THR A 365 20.82 -16.02 -18.73
CA THR A 365 22.11 -16.61 -19.12
C THR A 365 22.66 -17.63 -18.13
N HIS A 366 22.13 -17.70 -16.91
CA HIS A 366 22.62 -18.59 -15.87
C HIS A 366 21.54 -19.00 -14.86
N GLN A 367 21.83 -20.06 -14.10
CA GLN A 367 21.04 -20.46 -12.93
C GLN A 367 21.49 -19.65 -11.72
N THR A 368 20.58 -19.42 -10.78
CA THR A 368 20.93 -18.86 -9.48
C THR A 368 21.11 -20.00 -8.46
N THR A 369 22.12 -19.85 -7.60
CA THR A 369 22.41 -20.74 -6.47
C THR A 369 22.22 -20.04 -5.12
N GLU A 370 21.87 -18.76 -5.13
CA GLU A 370 21.56 -17.98 -3.94
C GLU A 370 20.12 -17.50 -4.01
N THR A 371 19.50 -17.29 -2.85
CA THR A 371 18.11 -16.82 -2.73
C THR A 371 17.97 -15.43 -3.38
N PRO A 372 17.30 -15.30 -4.54
CA PRO A 372 17.05 -14.01 -5.18
C PRO A 372 16.10 -13.19 -4.33
N ARG A 373 16.45 -11.92 -4.11
CA ARG A 373 15.64 -10.97 -3.33
C ARG A 373 15.78 -9.58 -3.91
N VAL A 374 14.65 -8.89 -4.03
CA VAL A 374 14.58 -7.46 -4.31
C VAL A 374 13.81 -6.76 -3.21
N THR A 375 14.13 -5.49 -2.95
CA THR A 375 13.36 -4.62 -2.05
C THR A 375 13.17 -3.26 -2.71
N SER A 376 11.96 -2.73 -2.63
CA SER A 376 11.61 -1.40 -3.14
C SER A 376 10.55 -0.73 -2.25
N VAL A 377 10.19 0.50 -2.58
CA VAL A 377 9.18 1.29 -1.88
C VAL A 377 8.13 1.77 -2.87
N PHE A 378 6.85 1.57 -2.55
CA PHE A 378 5.71 1.99 -3.38
C PHE A 378 4.62 2.61 -2.51
N ASP A 379 3.76 3.44 -3.10
CA ASP A 379 2.57 3.92 -2.42
C ASP A 379 1.55 2.78 -2.25
N ILE A 380 0.93 2.67 -1.07
CA ILE A 380 -0.05 1.62 -0.79
C ILE A 380 -1.30 1.77 -1.66
N ASP A 381 -1.74 3.01 -1.92
CA ASP A 381 -2.93 3.27 -2.72
C ASP A 381 -2.71 2.86 -4.19
N ASP A 382 -1.52 3.16 -4.72
CA ASP A 382 -1.08 2.77 -6.07
C ASP A 382 -1.07 1.25 -6.27
N LEU A 383 -0.68 0.49 -5.24
CA LEU A 383 -0.65 -0.98 -5.28
C LEU A 383 -2.04 -1.63 -5.05
N ALA A 384 -2.92 -0.96 -4.31
CA ALA A 384 -4.22 -1.52 -3.94
C ALA A 384 -5.25 -1.42 -5.07
N GLU A 385 -5.14 -0.38 -5.91
CA GLU A 385 -5.97 -0.20 -7.09
C GLU A 385 -5.50 -1.03 -8.29
N ASN A 386 -6.49 -1.50 -9.07
CA ASN A 386 -6.17 -2.07 -10.37
C ASN A 386 -5.85 -0.89 -11.31
N GLY A 387 -4.65 -0.86 -11.89
CA GLY A 387 -4.29 0.19 -12.84
C GLY A 387 -2.80 0.22 -13.17
N PRO A 388 -2.34 1.24 -13.92
CA PRO A 388 -0.96 1.33 -14.39
C PRO A 388 0.09 1.33 -13.28
N ALA A 389 -0.20 1.93 -12.12
CA ALA A 389 0.75 2.01 -11.02
C ALA A 389 1.10 0.63 -10.42
N LEU A 390 0.11 -0.25 -10.25
CA LEU A 390 0.31 -1.64 -9.84
C LEU A 390 1.13 -2.43 -10.88
N ILE A 391 0.93 -2.18 -12.17
CA ILE A 391 1.69 -2.80 -13.26
C ILE A 391 3.14 -2.35 -13.25
N ALA A 392 3.38 -1.05 -13.09
CA ALA A 392 4.73 -0.48 -12.96
C ALA A 392 5.49 -1.06 -11.77
N ALA A 393 4.83 -1.16 -10.60
CA ALA A 393 5.44 -1.75 -9.40
C ALA A 393 5.74 -3.24 -9.59
N THR A 394 4.82 -3.99 -10.21
CA THR A 394 5.04 -5.40 -10.55
C THR A 394 6.22 -5.57 -11.51
N SER A 395 6.32 -4.72 -12.54
CA SER A 395 7.44 -4.72 -13.50
C SER A 395 8.77 -4.48 -12.79
N ALA A 396 8.84 -3.46 -11.92
CA ALA A 396 10.06 -3.12 -11.18
C ALA A 396 10.52 -4.25 -10.23
N MET A 397 9.58 -4.85 -9.48
CA MET A 397 9.90 -5.98 -8.59
C MET A 397 10.30 -7.24 -9.38
N SER A 398 9.59 -7.54 -10.47
CA SER A 398 9.92 -8.68 -11.32
C SER A 398 11.30 -8.51 -11.97
N ALA A 399 11.62 -7.30 -12.43
CA ALA A 399 12.91 -6.97 -13.07
C ALA A 399 14.06 -7.21 -12.10
N GLY A 400 13.94 -6.76 -10.86
CA GLY A 400 14.95 -7.00 -9.83
C GLY A 400 15.20 -8.48 -9.56
N LEU A 401 14.16 -9.32 -9.63
CA LEU A 401 14.32 -10.78 -9.45
C LEU A 401 14.92 -11.47 -10.68
N ILE A 402 14.45 -11.18 -11.89
CA ILE A 402 14.94 -11.84 -13.11
C ILE A 402 16.39 -11.44 -13.45
N GLN A 403 16.86 -10.29 -12.97
CA GLN A 403 18.27 -9.88 -13.07
C GLN A 403 19.22 -10.86 -12.38
N HIS A 404 18.79 -11.58 -11.34
CA HIS A 404 19.57 -12.68 -10.73
C HIS A 404 19.79 -13.87 -11.68
N PHE A 405 19.05 -13.95 -12.79
CA PHE A 405 19.21 -14.97 -13.83
C PHE A 405 19.93 -14.40 -15.07
N GLY A 406 20.37 -13.15 -15.01
CA GLY A 406 21.05 -12.46 -16.10
C GLY A 406 20.12 -11.94 -17.20
N TYR A 407 18.85 -11.63 -16.88
CA TYR A 407 17.92 -10.99 -17.80
C TYR A 407 17.60 -9.55 -17.34
N PRO A 408 17.64 -8.53 -18.22
CA PRO A 408 17.74 -7.12 -17.79
C PRO A 408 16.42 -6.51 -17.29
N GLU A 409 15.31 -6.75 -17.97
CA GLU A 409 14.00 -6.12 -17.68
C GLU A 409 12.84 -7.11 -17.84
N THR A 410 11.70 -6.81 -17.23
CA THR A 410 10.51 -7.68 -17.26
C THR A 410 9.88 -7.67 -18.65
N PRO A 411 9.85 -8.80 -19.39
CA PRO A 411 9.26 -8.81 -20.73
C PRO A 411 7.78 -8.44 -20.76
N GLN A 412 7.01 -8.87 -19.76
CA GLN A 412 5.55 -8.81 -19.74
C GLN A 412 4.99 -7.39 -19.52
N MET A 413 5.75 -6.49 -18.90
CA MET A 413 5.24 -5.26 -18.30
C MET A 413 6.32 -4.18 -18.31
N THR A 414 5.91 -2.93 -18.50
CA THR A 414 6.80 -1.77 -18.50
C THR A 414 6.81 -1.05 -17.16
N THR A 415 7.82 -0.23 -16.91
CA THR A 415 7.95 0.59 -15.69
C THR A 415 7.04 1.83 -15.68
N ASP A 416 6.45 2.20 -16.82
CA ASP A 416 5.41 3.23 -16.94
C ASP A 416 3.98 2.67 -16.87
N GLY A 417 3.83 1.35 -16.60
CA GLY A 417 2.54 0.76 -16.25
C GLY A 417 1.73 0.21 -17.42
N MET A 418 2.38 -0.14 -18.52
CA MET A 418 1.78 -0.84 -19.67
C MET A 418 2.06 -2.35 -19.62
N ILE A 419 1.23 -3.12 -20.32
CA ILE A 419 1.39 -4.57 -20.47
C ILE A 419 1.80 -4.89 -21.90
N ARG A 420 2.92 -5.61 -22.08
CA ARG A 420 3.38 -6.05 -23.41
C ARG A 420 2.71 -7.37 -23.79
N SER A 421 1.75 -7.30 -24.70
CA SER A 421 0.83 -8.41 -25.02
C SER A 421 1.57 -9.63 -25.60
N GLN A 422 2.66 -9.40 -26.32
CA GLN A 422 3.45 -10.43 -27.00
C GLN A 422 4.19 -11.38 -26.04
N TYR A 423 4.43 -10.94 -24.81
CA TYR A 423 5.17 -11.71 -23.80
C TYR A 423 4.28 -12.58 -22.91
N TRP A 424 2.99 -12.66 -23.23
CA TRP A 424 2.05 -13.56 -22.58
C TRP A 424 1.63 -14.69 -23.50
N SER A 425 1.75 -15.93 -23.04
CA SER A 425 1.32 -17.11 -23.77
C SER A 425 -0.17 -17.04 -24.07
N ALA A 426 -0.51 -17.17 -25.36
CA ALA A 426 -1.89 -17.21 -25.85
C ALA A 426 -2.68 -18.42 -25.31
N GLN A 427 -2.00 -19.44 -24.80
CA GLN A 427 -2.61 -20.66 -24.24
C GLN A 427 -2.67 -20.64 -22.70
N ARG A 428 -1.98 -19.71 -22.03
CA ARG A 428 -2.00 -19.56 -20.57
C ARG A 428 -2.72 -18.26 -20.19
N TYR A 429 -1.99 -17.23 -19.77
CA TYR A 429 -2.60 -16.03 -19.20
C TYR A 429 -3.00 -14.98 -20.23
N GLY A 430 -2.52 -15.05 -21.48
CA GLY A 430 -2.75 -14.02 -22.49
C GLY A 430 -4.20 -13.55 -22.64
N PRO A 431 -5.20 -14.46 -22.72
CA PRO A 431 -6.61 -14.06 -22.75
C PRO A 431 -7.08 -13.31 -21.48
N ALA A 432 -6.77 -13.84 -20.29
CA ALA A 432 -7.18 -13.26 -19.02
C ALA A 432 -6.50 -11.91 -18.75
N VAL A 433 -5.23 -11.76 -19.16
CA VAL A 433 -4.47 -10.51 -19.08
C VAL A 433 -5.11 -9.42 -19.94
N ARG A 434 -5.54 -9.75 -21.16
CA ARG A 434 -6.25 -8.80 -22.04
C ARG A 434 -7.58 -8.35 -21.45
N GLU A 435 -8.34 -9.28 -20.89
CA GLU A 435 -9.61 -8.98 -20.23
C GLU A 435 -9.38 -8.08 -19.00
N TRP A 436 -8.40 -8.42 -18.15
CA TRP A 436 -8.07 -7.62 -16.98
C TRP A 436 -7.59 -6.22 -17.36
N ALA A 437 -6.73 -6.09 -18.39
CA ALA A 437 -6.22 -4.80 -18.82
C ALA A 437 -7.33 -3.86 -19.29
N ALA A 438 -8.34 -4.40 -20.01
CA ALA A 438 -9.51 -3.64 -20.42
C ALA A 438 -10.35 -3.17 -19.21
N GLN A 439 -10.52 -4.01 -18.19
CA GLN A 439 -11.28 -3.65 -16.98
C GLN A 439 -10.54 -2.66 -16.07
N ALA A 440 -9.21 -2.71 -16.05
CA ALA A 440 -8.35 -1.86 -15.23
C ALA A 440 -7.87 -0.60 -15.96
N GLU A 441 -8.36 -0.34 -17.18
CA GLU A 441 -7.95 0.79 -18.02
C GLU A 441 -6.42 0.86 -18.25
N VAL A 442 -5.77 -0.30 -18.34
CA VAL A 442 -4.33 -0.43 -18.59
C VAL A 442 -4.07 -0.60 -20.07
N VAL A 443 -3.10 0.16 -20.59
CA VAL A 443 -2.74 0.12 -22.00
C VAL A 443 -1.97 -1.16 -22.33
N LEU A 444 -2.42 -1.85 -23.39
CA LEU A 444 -1.69 -2.94 -24.00
C LEU A 444 -0.71 -2.38 -25.04
N SER A 445 0.54 -2.80 -24.95
CA SER A 445 1.59 -2.47 -25.91
C SER A 445 1.94 -3.70 -26.76
N ASP A 446 2.21 -3.47 -28.03
CA ASP A 446 2.78 -4.47 -28.95
C ASP A 446 4.30 -4.32 -29.10
N GLU A 447 4.94 -3.51 -28.25
CA GLU A 447 6.40 -3.36 -28.18
C GLU A 447 7.09 -4.71 -27.92
N THR A 448 8.19 -4.94 -28.65
CA THR A 448 9.12 -6.06 -28.44
C THR A 448 10.45 -5.56 -27.89
N LEU A 449 11.01 -6.32 -26.97
CA LEU A 449 12.38 -6.22 -26.48
C LEU A 449 13.29 -6.95 -27.48
N ASP A 450 13.97 -6.18 -28.32
CA ASP A 450 14.94 -6.67 -29.32
C ASP A 450 16.37 -6.71 -28.79
#